data_AF-A0A2S9FDZ8-F1
#
_entry.id   AF-A0A2S9FDZ8-F1
#
_cell.length_a   1.000
_cell.length_b   1.000
_cell.length_c   1.000
_cell.angle_alpha   90.00
_cell.angle_beta   90.00
_cell.angle_gamma   90.00
#
_symmetry.space_group_name_H-M   'P 1'
#
loop_
_entity.id
_entity.type
_entity.pdbx_description
1 polymer ?
#
loop_
_entity_poly.entity_id
_entity_poly.type
_entity_poly.pdbx_seq_one_letter_code
_entity_poly.pdbx_strand_id
1 'polypeptide(L)'
;TATGTLVITIPVLLFCIAFGLSMDYEVFLLARIREFWLRSDRTAEDHDRSVVLGVAYTGRVVTAAALIMSISFAGLIAAQVSFMRMFGVGLVLAVLVDATLVRMVLLPAFMHLLGRWNWWAPRFLTPVRSGD
;
A
#
# COMPACT_ATOMS: atom_id res chain seq x y z
N THR A 1 -3.78 38.03 -11.15
CA THR A 1 -3.49 37.13 -12.29
C THR A 1 -3.65 35.71 -11.80
N ALA A 2 -4.85 35.16 -11.96
CA ALA A 2 -5.33 33.97 -11.28
C ALA A 2 -5.07 32.70 -12.10
N THR A 3 -4.46 31.70 -11.46
CA THR A 3 -4.86 30.27 -11.53
C THR A 3 -4.96 29.59 -12.92
N GLY A 4 -4.16 29.98 -13.91
CA GLY A 4 -4.10 29.30 -15.22
C GLY A 4 -3.07 28.18 -15.32
N THR A 5 -2.15 28.08 -14.37
CA THR A 5 -0.97 27.20 -14.46
C THR A 5 -0.65 26.51 -13.13
N LEU A 6 -1.65 25.88 -12.51
CA LEU A 6 -1.32 24.65 -11.80
C LEU A 6 -0.85 23.70 -12.89
N VAL A 7 0.45 23.70 -13.16
CA VAL A 7 1.10 22.84 -14.15
C VAL A 7 0.55 21.45 -13.91
N ILE A 8 -0.29 20.93 -14.80
CA ILE A 8 -1.01 19.64 -14.64
C ILE A 8 -0.04 18.52 -14.26
N THR A 9 1.21 18.65 -14.67
CA THR A 9 2.34 17.83 -14.28
C THR A 9 2.51 17.67 -12.76
N ILE A 10 2.23 18.67 -11.92
CA ILE A 10 2.37 18.56 -10.45
C ILE A 10 1.39 17.52 -9.86
N PRO A 11 0.05 17.66 -10.02
CA PRO A 11 -0.88 16.67 -9.49
C PRO A 11 -0.75 15.31 -10.18
N VAL A 12 -0.43 15.27 -11.48
CA VAL A 12 -0.19 14.01 -12.20
C VAL A 12 1.06 13.30 -11.64
N LEU A 13 2.15 14.02 -11.42
CA LEU A 13 3.38 13.45 -10.86
C LEU A 13 3.19 13.03 -9.40
N LEU A 14 2.49 13.84 -8.59
CA LEU A 14 2.10 13.46 -7.24
C LEU A 14 1.27 12.17 -7.23
N PHE A 15 0.27 12.08 -8.12
CA PHE A 15 -0.54 10.89 -8.26
C PHE A 15 0.29 9.68 -8.68
N CYS A 16 1.14 9.82 -9.71
CA CYS A 16 2.01 8.73 -10.16
C CYS A 16 2.95 8.25 -9.05
N ILE A 17 3.59 9.16 -8.30
CA ILE A 17 4.48 8.77 -7.20
C ILE A 17 3.69 8.16 -6.05
N ALA A 18 2.58 8.77 -5.63
CA ALA A 18 1.75 8.24 -4.55
C ALA A 18 1.21 6.84 -4.90
N PHE A 19 0.75 6.65 -6.13
CA PHE A 19 0.24 5.37 -6.60
C PHE A 19 1.34 4.30 -6.72
N GLY A 20 2.51 4.66 -7.26
CA GLY A 20 3.66 3.75 -7.32
C GLY A 20 4.12 3.31 -5.94
N LEU A 21 4.26 4.27 -5.01
CA LEU A 21 4.62 3.98 -3.62
C LEU A 21 3.59 3.10 -2.92
N SER A 22 2.29 3.38 -3.13
CA SER A 22 1.19 2.57 -2.58
C SER A 22 1.27 1.12 -3.07
N MET A 23 1.45 0.91 -4.38
CA MET A 23 1.53 -0.43 -4.98
C MET A 23 2.69 -1.26 -4.41
N ASP A 24 3.85 -0.64 -4.18
CA ASP A 24 5.02 -1.31 -3.60
C ASP A 24 4.72 -1.88 -2.20
N TYR A 25 3.91 -1.19 -1.40
CA TYR A 25 3.53 -1.63 -0.07
C TYR A 25 2.36 -2.61 -0.07
N GLU A 26 1.32 -2.36 -0.86
CA GLU A 26 0.14 -3.21 -0.93
C GLU A 26 0.51 -4.59 -1.46
N VAL A 27 1.31 -4.68 -2.52
CA VAL A 27 1.73 -5.97 -3.09
C VAL A 27 2.55 -6.77 -2.07
N PHE A 28 3.46 -6.14 -1.33
CA PHE A 28 4.23 -6.83 -0.29
C PHE A 28 3.35 -7.35 0.84
N LEU A 29 2.41 -6.52 1.30
CA LEU A 29 1.45 -6.87 2.35
C LEU A 29 0.53 -8.02 1.92
N LEU A 30 -0.06 -7.90 0.73
CA LEU A 30 -0.94 -8.90 0.13
C LEU A 30 -0.19 -10.22 -0.08
N ALA A 31 1.05 -10.18 -0.57
CA ALA A 31 1.88 -11.36 -0.72
C ALA A 31 2.10 -12.07 0.62
N ARG A 32 2.31 -11.31 1.71
CA ARG A 32 2.49 -11.89 3.04
C ARG A 32 1.20 -12.47 3.62
N ILE A 33 0.06 -11.78 3.47
CA ILE A 33 -1.26 -12.31 3.84
C ILE A 33 -1.54 -13.61 3.06
N ARG A 34 -1.21 -13.64 1.76
CA ARG A 34 -1.32 -14.82 0.91
C ARG A 34 -0.47 -15.98 1.37
N GLU A 35 0.73 -15.72 1.86
CA GLU A 35 1.60 -16.76 2.42
C GLU A 35 0.97 -17.41 3.65
N PHE A 36 0.39 -16.61 4.56
CA PHE A 36 -0.34 -17.13 5.73
C PHE A 36 -1.58 -17.93 5.32
N TRP A 37 -2.35 -17.44 4.35
CA TRP A 37 -3.50 -18.14 3.80
C TRP A 37 -3.12 -19.49 3.16
N LEU A 38 -2.02 -19.53 2.39
CA LEU A 38 -1.56 -20.77 1.74
C LEU A 38 -1.06 -21.83 2.74
N ARG A 39 -0.57 -21.40 3.90
CA ARG A 39 -0.10 -22.29 5.00
C ARG A 39 -1.24 -22.77 5.91
N SER A 40 -2.43 -22.17 5.80
CA SER A 40 -3.59 -22.54 6.58
C SER A 40 -4.48 -23.55 5.84
N ASP A 41 -5.44 -24.16 6.54
CA ASP A 41 -6.39 -25.16 6.02
C ASP A 41 -7.45 -24.56 5.07
N ARG A 42 -7.34 -23.26 4.74
CA ARG A 42 -8.16 -22.51 3.77
C ARG A 42 -9.66 -22.51 4.13
N THR A 43 -9.95 -22.50 5.43
CA THR A 43 -11.30 -22.36 5.97
C THR A 43 -11.74 -20.89 6.03
N ALA A 44 -13.03 -20.59 6.16
CA ALA A 44 -13.51 -19.22 6.29
C ALA A 44 -13.00 -18.52 7.57
N GLU A 45 -12.90 -19.22 8.70
CA GLU A 45 -12.30 -18.67 9.94
C GLU A 45 -10.80 -18.38 9.79
N ASP A 46 -10.10 -19.19 9.00
CA ASP A 46 -8.68 -19.00 8.71
C ASP A 46 -8.43 -17.77 7.84
N HIS A 47 -9.45 -17.27 7.14
CA HIS A 47 -9.36 -16.10 6.27
C HIS A 47 -9.09 -14.86 7.11
N ASP A 48 -9.99 -14.60 8.06
CA ASP A 48 -9.88 -13.47 8.95
C ASP A 48 -8.62 -13.59 9.82
N ARG A 49 -8.29 -14.81 10.27
CA ARG A 49 -7.06 -15.06 11.02
C ARG A 49 -5.80 -14.75 10.20
N SER A 50 -5.77 -15.10 8.91
CA SER A 50 -4.65 -14.83 8.02
C SER A 50 -4.50 -13.33 7.71
N VAL A 51 -5.61 -12.61 7.53
CA VAL A 51 -5.62 -11.15 7.35
C VAL A 51 -5.09 -10.47 8.61
N VAL A 52 -5.61 -10.83 9.80
CA VAL A 52 -5.16 -10.27 11.07
C VAL A 52 -3.67 -10.53 11.32
N LEU A 53 -3.21 -11.77 11.12
CA LEU A 53 -1.80 -12.12 11.29
C LEU A 53 -0.90 -11.39 10.28
N GLY A 54 -1.32 -11.30 9.02
CA GLY A 54 -0.57 -10.61 7.97
C GLY A 54 -0.42 -9.12 8.23
N VAL A 55 -1.49 -8.45 8.69
CA VAL A 55 -1.47 -7.03 9.06
C VAL A 55 -0.62 -6.81 10.32
N ALA A 56 -0.74 -7.66 11.34
CA ALA A 56 0.02 -7.53 12.59
C ALA A 56 1.54 -7.66 12.37
N TYR A 57 1.98 -8.63 11.55
CA TYR A 57 3.41 -8.86 11.30
C TYR A 57 4.05 -7.77 10.44
N THR A 58 3.34 -7.26 9.44
CA THR A 58 3.85 -6.22 8.53
C THR A 58 3.69 -4.82 9.10
N GLY A 59 2.85 -4.63 10.12
CA GLY A 59 2.61 -3.35 10.80
C GLY A 59 3.90 -2.60 11.12
N ARG A 60 4.83 -3.25 11.82
CA ARG A 60 6.10 -2.65 12.27
C ARG A 60 7.04 -2.28 11.13
N VAL A 61 7.12 -3.13 10.10
CA VAL A 61 7.96 -2.89 8.91
C VAL A 61 7.47 -1.67 8.15
N VAL A 62 6.15 -1.57 7.95
CA VAL A 62 5.57 -0.44 7.21
C VAL A 62 5.67 0.86 8.00
N THR A 63 5.48 0.84 9.32
CA THR A 63 5.70 2.05 10.14
C THR A 63 7.14 2.56 10.06
N ALA A 64 8.12 1.65 10.01
CA ALA A 64 9.52 2.02 9.83
C ALA A 64 9.78 2.65 8.45
N ALA A 65 9.21 2.08 7.38
CA ALA A 65 9.29 2.62 6.04
C ALA A 65 8.63 4.02 5.93
N ALA A 66 7.43 4.17 6.50
CA ALA A 66 6.73 5.45 6.54
C ALA A 66 7.53 6.54 7.28
N LEU A 67 8.21 6.18 8.37
CA LEU A 67 9.13 7.07 9.10
C LEU A 67 10.31 7.52 8.23
N ILE A 68 11.01 6.59 7.58
CA ILE A 68 12.16 6.90 6.71
C ILE A 68 11.74 7.81 5.54
N MET A 69 10.58 7.52 4.94
CA MET A 69 10.00 8.32 3.85
C MET A 69 9.62 9.72 4.33
N SER A 70 9.00 9.83 5.50
CA SER A 70 8.63 11.11 6.11
C SER A 70 9.87 11.98 6.36
N ILE A 71 10.95 11.39 6.87
CA ILE A 71 12.23 12.09 7.08
C ILE A 71 12.83 12.55 5.75
N SER A 72 12.82 11.68 4.73
CA SER A 72 13.33 12.01 3.39
C SER A 72 12.55 13.19 2.77
N PHE A 73 11.22 13.18 2.85
CA PHE A 73 10.39 14.25 2.32
C PHE A 73 10.45 15.53 3.15
N ALA A 74 10.66 15.44 4.47
CA ALA A 74 10.97 16.61 5.28
C ALA A 74 12.26 17.31 4.81
N GLY A 75 13.25 16.55 4.32
CA GLY A 75 14.44 17.10 3.66
C GLY A 75 14.11 17.89 2.38
N LEU A 76 13.13 17.45 1.59
CA LEU A 76 12.66 18.19 0.40
C LEU A 76 11.94 19.49 0.77
N ILE A 77 11.25 19.55 1.92
CA ILE A 77 10.59 20.77 2.42
C ILE A 77 11.62 21.85 2.81
N ALA A 78 12.81 21.43 3.26
CA ALA A 78 13.92 22.34 3.59
C ALA A 78 14.56 23.01 2.36
N ALA A 79 14.27 22.52 1.15
CA ALA A 79 14.73 23.18 -0.07
C ALA A 79 14.09 24.58 -0.21
N GLN A 80 14.91 25.58 -0.55
CA GLN A 80 14.51 26.99 -0.70
C GLN A 80 13.63 27.26 -1.95
N VAL A 81 13.21 26.22 -2.67
CA VAL A 81 12.42 26.32 -3.89
C VAL A 81 10.94 26.14 -3.55
N SER A 82 10.11 27.18 -3.76
CA SER A 82 8.66 27.14 -3.46
C SER A 82 7.93 25.95 -4.11
N PHE A 83 8.36 25.54 -5.30
CA PHE A 83 7.84 24.34 -5.98
C PHE A 83 8.11 23.06 -5.17
N MET A 84 9.33 22.88 -4.70
CA MET A 84 9.74 21.70 -3.93
C MET A 84 9.01 21.61 -2.59
N ARG A 85 8.72 22.76 -1.97
CA ARG A 85 7.98 22.83 -0.70
C ARG A 85 6.52 22.41 -0.86
N MET A 86 5.82 22.90 -1.88
CA MET A 86 4.44 22.45 -2.18
C MET A 86 4.39 20.96 -2.53
N PHE A 87 5.35 20.49 -3.34
CA PHE A 87 5.45 19.09 -3.71
C PHE A 87 5.74 18.20 -2.49
N GLY A 88 6.70 18.58 -1.66
CA GLY A 88 7.06 17.86 -0.43
C GLY A 88 5.90 17.74 0.55
N VAL A 89 5.15 18.83 0.79
CA VAL A 89 3.96 18.78 1.63
C VAL A 89 2.87 17.88 1.04
N GLY A 90 2.60 17.99 -0.27
CA GLY A 90 1.62 17.14 -0.95
C GLY A 90 1.98 15.66 -0.89
N LEU A 91 3.26 15.33 -1.02
CA LEU A 91 3.74 13.95 -1.03
C LEU A 91 3.77 13.35 0.38
N VAL A 92 4.13 14.14 1.40
CA VAL A 92 3.99 13.74 2.81
C VAL A 92 2.54 13.43 3.15
N LEU A 93 1.60 14.32 2.78
CA LEU A 93 0.18 14.10 3.03
C LEU A 93 -0.35 12.86 2.29
N ALA A 94 0.02 12.68 1.02
CA ALA A 94 -0.39 11.52 0.23
C ALA A 94 0.06 10.20 0.87
N VAL A 95 1.32 10.12 1.30
CA VAL A 95 1.86 8.92 1.95
C VAL A 95 1.24 8.68 3.33
N LEU A 96 0.98 9.73 4.10
CA LEU A 96 0.29 9.62 5.39
C LEU A 96 -1.13 9.07 5.22
N VAL A 97 -1.89 9.58 4.25
CA VAL A 97 -3.24 9.11 3.94
C VAL A 97 -3.21 7.67 3.46
N ASP A 98 -2.30 7.31 2.56
CA ASP A 98 -2.16 5.94 2.08
C ASP A 98 -1.84 4.94 3.21
N ALA A 99 -0.82 5.25 4.01
CA ALA A 99 -0.38 4.40 5.12
C ALA A 99 -1.44 4.21 6.22
N THR A 100 -2.40 5.14 6.35
CA THR A 100 -3.46 5.10 7.36
C THR A 100 -4.81 4.69 6.77
N LEU A 101 -5.36 5.47 5.86
CA LEU A 101 -6.69 5.28 5.30
C LEU A 101 -6.75 4.05 4.39
N VAL A 102 -5.81 3.95 3.45
CA VAL A 102 -5.83 2.85 2.48
C VAL A 102 -5.48 1.54 3.19
N ARG A 103 -4.39 1.55 3.95
CA ARG A 103 -3.88 0.33 4.57
C ARG A 103 -4.63 -0.15 5.82
N MET A 104 -5.01 0.74 6.73
CA MET A 104 -5.67 0.31 7.99
C MET A 104 -7.17 0.13 7.83
N VAL A 105 -7.79 0.74 6.81
CA VAL A 105 -9.25 0.73 6.65
C VAL A 105 -9.63 0.04 5.34
N LEU A 106 -9.25 0.61 4.20
CA LEU A 106 -9.71 0.08 2.90
C LEU A 106 -9.25 -1.34 2.66
N LEU A 107 -7.96 -1.63 2.81
CA LEU A 107 -7.39 -2.94 2.50
C LEU A 107 -8.02 -4.08 3.34
N PRO A 108 -8.05 -4.02 4.68
CA PRO A 108 -8.71 -5.06 5.48
C PRO A 108 -10.22 -5.13 5.22
N ALA A 109 -10.89 -3.98 4.99
CA ALA A 109 -12.30 -3.97 4.64
C ALA A 109 -12.57 -4.67 3.30
N PHE A 110 -11.79 -4.38 2.25
CA PHE A 110 -11.91 -5.04 0.94
C PHE A 110 -11.60 -6.53 1.04
N MET A 111 -10.54 -6.91 1.75
CA MET A 111 -10.21 -8.32 2.02
C MET A 111 -11.38 -9.03 2.69
N HIS A 112 -11.98 -8.43 3.72
CA HIS A 112 -13.11 -9.02 4.44
C HIS A 112 -14.37 -9.07 3.57
N LEU A 113 -14.64 -8.04 2.76
CA LEU A 113 -15.80 -7.97 1.87
C LEU A 113 -15.72 -8.97 0.71
N LEU A 114 -14.52 -9.17 0.15
CA LEU A 114 -14.27 -10.10 -0.95
C LEU A 114 -14.18 -11.55 -0.45
N GLY A 115 -13.79 -11.80 0.80
CA GLY A 115 -13.80 -13.11 1.43
C GLY A 115 -13.16 -14.20 0.55
N ARG A 116 -13.91 -15.29 0.26
CA ARG A 116 -13.43 -16.40 -0.60
C ARG A 116 -13.10 -15.99 -2.04
N TRP A 117 -13.66 -14.88 -2.56
CA TRP A 117 -13.37 -14.42 -3.93
C TRP A 117 -11.97 -13.83 -4.05
N ASN A 118 -11.40 -13.32 -2.95
CA ASN A 118 -10.02 -12.79 -2.92
C ASN A 118 -8.98 -13.85 -3.32
N TRP A 119 -9.29 -15.14 -3.14
CA TRP A 119 -8.39 -16.26 -3.38
C TRP A 119 -8.72 -17.06 -4.63
N TRP A 120 -9.69 -16.60 -5.42
CA TRP A 120 -10.04 -17.26 -6.66
C TRP A 120 -8.91 -17.07 -7.67
N ALA A 121 -8.16 -18.15 -7.93
CA ALA A 121 -7.17 -18.21 -8.98
C ALA A 121 -7.69 -19.09 -10.12
N PRO A 122 -7.66 -18.63 -11.38
CA PRO A 122 -7.98 -19.48 -12.51
C PRO A 122 -7.03 -20.68 -12.59
N ARG A 123 -7.54 -21.84 -13.03
CA ARG A 123 -6.83 -23.13 -13.00
C ARG A 123 -5.47 -23.13 -13.71
N PHE A 124 -5.25 -22.20 -14.64
CA PHE A 124 -4.00 -22.02 -15.38
C PHE A 124 -2.87 -21.28 -14.63
N LEU A 125 -3.16 -20.66 -13.48
CA LEU A 125 -2.17 -19.98 -12.62
C LEU A 125 -1.85 -20.75 -11.33
N THR A 126 -2.54 -21.88 -11.08
CA THR A 126 -2.23 -22.76 -9.96
C THR A 126 -0.89 -23.44 -10.24
N PRO A 127 0.14 -23.28 -9.38
CA PRO A 127 1.41 -23.97 -9.56
C PRO A 127 1.13 -25.47 -9.60
N VAL A 128 1.52 -26.14 -10.68
CA VAL A 128 1.55 -27.60 -10.73
C VAL A 128 2.51 -28.01 -9.61
N ARG A 129 1.96 -28.56 -8.54
CA ARG A 129 2.75 -29.19 -7.48
C ARG A 129 3.38 -30.41 -8.15
N SER A 130 4.59 -30.24 -8.67
CA SER A 130 5.41 -31.35 -9.14
C SER A 130 5.71 -32.19 -7.91
N GLY A 131 4.90 -33.22 -7.69
CA GLY A 131 5.24 -34.32 -6.80
C GLY A 131 6.31 -35.16 -7.47
N ASP A 132 7.34 -35.44 -6.68
CA ASP A 132 8.10 -36.70 -6.57
C ASP A 132 8.57 -37.39 -7.86
#